data_AF-A0A7H8SZ31-F1
#
_entry.id   AF-A0A7H8SZ31-F1
#
_cell.length_a   1.000
_cell.length_b   1.000
_cell.length_c   1.000
_cell.angle_alpha   90.00
_cell.angle_beta   90.00
_cell.angle_gamma   90.00
#
_symmetry.space_group_name_H-M   'P 1'
#
loop_
_entity.id
_entity.type
_entity.pdbx_description
1 polymer ?
#
loop_
_entity_poly.entity_id
_entity_poly.type
_entity_poly.pdbx_seq_one_letter_code
_entity_poly.pdbx_strand_id
1 'polypeptide(L)'
;MKTQLRRCATALAVAALSVGTLAATAEAAPTAGSSAVAAANNGDPTLTDVYIWATDVNLRSRPTTDSPRLAVRSKYWLDAVCQTQGQYVNDPAVGGNNWWTAVQEFAGSDIAWVNNLYIRGGVKIAGVPDC
;
A
#
# COMPACT_ATOMS: atom_id res chain seq x y z
N MET A 1 2.36 57.99 7.36
CA MET A 1 3.78 58.20 6.99
C MET A 1 4.13 57.08 5.99
N LYS A 2 4.02 57.31 4.67
CA LYS A 2 5.13 57.60 3.72
C LYS A 2 6.38 56.76 4.08
N THR A 3 6.93 55.89 3.23
CA THR A 3 7.66 56.30 2.01
C THR A 3 8.03 55.09 1.11
N GLN A 4 7.52 55.13 -0.12
CA GLN A 4 8.18 54.86 -1.42
C GLN A 4 8.64 53.46 -1.88
N LEU A 5 8.02 53.11 -3.02
CA LEU A 5 8.45 52.27 -4.12
C LEU A 5 9.90 52.54 -4.60
N ARG A 6 10.62 51.48 -4.99
CA ARG A 6 11.60 51.55 -6.08
C ARG A 6 11.42 50.40 -7.05
N ARG A 7 11.13 50.81 -8.29
CA ARG A 7 11.06 50.05 -9.53
C ARG A 7 12.49 49.73 -9.99
N CYS A 8 12.75 48.49 -10.41
CA CYS A 8 13.78 48.19 -11.41
C CYS A 8 13.11 47.35 -12.49
N ALA A 9 12.98 47.96 -13.67
CA ALA A 9 12.47 47.38 -14.89
C ALA A 9 13.66 47.05 -15.79
N THR A 10 13.65 45.86 -16.38
CA THR A 10 14.46 45.43 -17.54
C THR A 10 13.97 44.04 -17.92
N ALA A 11 13.79 43.62 -19.16
CA ALA A 11 13.56 44.22 -20.46
C ALA A 11 13.08 43.03 -21.32
N LEU A 12 12.24 43.30 -22.32
CA LEU A 12 11.70 42.30 -23.24
C LEU A 12 12.80 41.52 -23.98
N ALA A 13 12.57 40.21 -24.19
CA ALA A 13 13.07 39.50 -25.36
C ALA A 13 11.90 38.77 -26.03
N VAL A 14 11.47 39.31 -27.18
CA VAL A 14 10.58 38.68 -28.14
C VAL A 14 11.41 37.70 -28.95
N ALA A 15 11.00 36.43 -29.03
CA ALA A 15 11.54 35.46 -29.98
C ALA A 15 10.38 34.79 -30.74
N ALA A 16 10.60 34.69 -32.05
CA ALA A 16 9.64 34.50 -33.11
C ALA A 16 8.92 33.15 -33.14
N LEU A 17 7.76 33.15 -33.81
CA LEU A 17 6.96 32.00 -34.19
C LEU A 17 7.75 31.01 -35.06
N SER A 18 7.64 29.73 -34.74
CA SER A 18 7.75 28.65 -35.72
C SER A 18 6.44 27.86 -35.74
N VAL A 19 5.69 28.01 -36.83
CA VAL A 19 4.55 27.16 -37.17
C VAL A 19 5.11 25.87 -37.75
N GLY A 20 4.97 24.78 -37.01
CA GLY A 20 5.33 23.43 -37.44
C GLY A 20 4.20 22.47 -37.08
N THR A 21 3.24 22.33 -38.00
CA THR A 21 2.29 21.22 -38.04
C THR A 21 3.02 19.92 -38.35
N LEU A 22 2.76 18.82 -37.63
CA LEU A 22 2.60 17.45 -38.16
C LEU A 22 2.47 16.39 -37.04
N ALA A 23 1.47 15.52 -37.21
CA ALA A 23 1.21 14.24 -36.57
C ALA A 23 0.81 14.23 -35.08
N ALA A 24 -0.49 14.42 -34.82
CA ALA A 24 -1.15 13.83 -33.67
C ALA A 24 -1.17 12.30 -33.86
N THR A 25 -0.21 11.58 -33.28
CA THR A 25 -0.43 10.17 -32.93
C THR A 25 -1.42 10.17 -31.77
N ALA A 26 -2.62 9.67 -32.02
CA ALA A 26 -3.58 9.38 -30.96
C ALA A 26 -2.94 8.35 -30.03
N GLU A 27 -2.36 8.82 -28.92
CA GLU A 27 -1.95 7.97 -27.81
C GLU A 27 -3.24 7.41 -27.23
N ALA A 28 -3.47 6.12 -27.48
CA ALA A 28 -4.55 5.39 -26.84
C ALA A 28 -4.41 5.57 -25.34
N ALA A 29 -5.43 6.17 -24.71
CA ALA A 29 -5.48 6.37 -23.29
C ALA A 29 -5.19 5.04 -22.58
N PRO A 30 -4.23 4.99 -21.63
CA PRO A 30 -4.07 3.81 -20.83
C PRO A 30 -5.37 3.62 -20.05
N THR A 31 -6.04 2.50 -20.28
CA THR A 31 -7.10 2.02 -19.40
C THR A 31 -6.55 2.07 -17.98
N ALA A 32 -7.19 2.89 -17.13
CA ALA A 32 -6.96 2.92 -15.71
C ALA A 32 -7.36 1.56 -15.11
N GLY A 33 -6.46 0.59 -15.25
CA GLY A 33 -6.48 -0.72 -14.64
C GLY A 33 -5.18 -0.88 -13.88
N SER A 34 -5.26 -0.62 -12.58
CA SER A 34 -4.29 -1.06 -11.56
C SER A 34 -2.82 -0.69 -11.81
N SER A 35 -2.48 0.58 -11.64
CA SER A 35 -1.13 0.96 -11.21
C SER A 35 -0.97 0.66 -9.71
N ALA A 36 -1.07 -0.62 -9.34
CA ALA A 36 -0.38 -1.11 -8.17
C ALA A 36 0.99 -1.53 -8.67
N VAL A 37 2.03 -1.04 -8.01
CA VAL A 37 3.41 -1.52 -8.17
C VAL A 37 3.39 -3.02 -8.43
N ALA A 38 3.91 -3.45 -9.57
CA ALA A 38 4.28 -4.84 -9.75
C ALA A 38 5.39 -5.12 -8.74
N ALA A 39 5.02 -5.40 -7.49
CA ALA A 39 5.83 -6.26 -6.65
C ALA A 39 6.06 -7.49 -7.53
N ALA A 40 7.32 -7.82 -7.79
CA ALA A 40 7.63 -9.09 -8.43
C ALA A 40 6.84 -10.15 -7.64
N ASN A 41 5.94 -10.85 -8.34
CA ASN A 41 5.10 -11.92 -7.78
C ASN A 41 6.04 -13.05 -7.35
N ASN A 42 6.66 -12.88 -6.20
CA ASN A 42 7.57 -13.82 -5.58
C ASN A 42 6.82 -14.78 -4.66
N GLY A 43 5.55 -14.49 -4.36
CA GLY A 43 4.64 -15.34 -3.60
C GLY A 43 4.04 -16.48 -4.42
N ASP A 44 3.25 -17.30 -3.74
CA ASP A 44 2.47 -18.36 -4.39
C ASP A 44 1.40 -17.74 -5.30
N PRO A 45 1.40 -18.01 -6.63
CA PRO A 45 0.45 -17.41 -7.57
C PRO A 45 -1.02 -17.81 -7.33
N THR A 46 -1.27 -18.79 -6.46
CA THR A 46 -2.62 -19.22 -6.07
C THR A 46 -3.15 -18.49 -4.85
N LEU A 47 -2.29 -17.73 -4.16
CA LEU A 47 -2.63 -16.97 -2.96
C LEU A 47 -2.68 -15.47 -3.25
N THR A 48 -3.29 -14.74 -2.32
CA THR A 48 -3.33 -13.27 -2.40
C THR A 48 -2.11 -12.69 -1.69
N ASP A 49 -1.26 -11.96 -2.40
CA ASP A 49 -0.17 -11.20 -1.81
C ASP A 49 -0.72 -10.04 -0.97
N VAL A 50 -0.28 -9.95 0.28
CA VAL A 50 -0.66 -8.88 1.21
C VAL A 50 0.57 -8.11 1.70
N TYR A 51 0.39 -6.81 1.92
CA TYR A 51 1.45 -5.93 2.38
C TYR A 51 1.16 -5.41 3.79
N ILE A 52 2.08 -5.69 4.72
CA ILE A 52 2.11 -5.08 6.04
C ILE A 52 2.55 -3.63 5.89
N TRP A 53 1.65 -2.67 6.15
CA TRP A 53 1.97 -1.25 6.01
C TRP A 53 2.64 -0.66 7.25
N ALA A 54 2.55 -1.27 8.42
CA ALA A 54 3.10 -0.73 9.67
C ALA A 54 4.54 -1.23 9.92
N THR A 55 5.11 -0.79 11.04
CA THR A 55 6.40 -1.28 11.57
C THR A 55 6.17 -2.06 12.85
N ASP A 56 7.11 -2.95 13.18
CA ASP A 56 7.15 -3.73 14.41
C ASP A 56 5.88 -4.56 14.66
N VAL A 57 5.29 -5.06 13.57
CA VAL A 57 4.04 -5.81 13.60
C VAL A 57 4.32 -7.23 14.06
N ASN A 58 3.65 -7.63 15.14
CA ASN A 58 3.77 -8.96 15.70
C ASN A 58 2.93 -9.95 14.89
N LEU A 59 3.58 -10.95 14.31
CA LEU A 59 2.93 -12.12 13.73
C LEU A 59 2.71 -13.15 14.84
N ARG A 60 1.47 -13.63 14.98
CA ARG A 60 0.96 -14.37 16.14
C ARG A 60 0.61 -15.80 15.78
N SER A 61 0.71 -16.72 16.73
CA SER A 61 0.33 -18.12 16.50
C SER A 61 -1.19 -18.36 16.40
N ARG A 62 -1.99 -17.42 16.90
CA ARG A 62 -3.47 -17.43 16.83
C ARG A 62 -3.97 -16.01 16.56
N PRO A 63 -5.24 -15.82 16.12
CA PRO A 63 -5.81 -14.50 15.85
C PRO A 63 -6.18 -13.72 17.13
N THR A 64 -5.19 -13.56 18.01
CA THR A 64 -5.26 -12.84 19.29
C THR A 64 -3.88 -12.32 19.66
N THR A 65 -3.83 -11.14 20.27
CA THR A 65 -2.61 -10.48 20.75
C THR A 65 -1.93 -11.22 21.89
N ASP A 66 -2.68 -12.04 22.63
CA ASP A 66 -2.17 -12.76 23.80
C ASP A 66 -1.45 -14.06 23.42
N SER A 67 -1.62 -14.51 22.17
CA SER A 67 -0.93 -15.70 21.69
C SER A 67 0.57 -15.46 21.47
N PRO A 68 1.39 -16.52 21.52
CA PRO A 68 2.81 -16.45 21.23
C PRO A 68 3.10 -15.69 19.93
N ARG A 69 4.08 -14.80 20.00
CA ARG A 69 4.63 -14.11 18.84
C ARG A 69 5.61 -15.04 18.13
N LEU A 70 5.37 -15.28 16.85
CA LEU A 70 6.20 -16.11 15.99
C LEU A 70 7.25 -15.28 15.25
N ALA A 71 6.91 -14.05 14.86
CA ALA A 71 7.82 -13.15 14.17
C ALA A 71 7.46 -11.67 14.38
N VAL A 72 8.36 -10.79 13.95
CA VAL A 72 8.11 -9.35 13.81
C VAL A 72 8.43 -8.94 12.38
N ARG A 73 7.55 -8.16 11.76
CA ARG A 73 7.72 -7.63 10.40
C ARG A 73 7.42 -6.15 10.33
N SER A 74 8.15 -5.47 9.44
CA SER A 74 8.01 -4.05 9.15
C SER A 74 7.99 -3.90 7.64
N LYS A 75 6.94 -3.27 7.08
CA LYS A 75 6.89 -2.91 5.66
C LYS A 75 7.17 -4.10 4.72
N TYR A 76 6.43 -5.20 4.89
CA TYR A 76 6.79 -6.51 4.37
C TYR A 76 5.66 -7.18 3.57
N TRP A 77 6.00 -7.96 2.55
CA TRP A 77 5.06 -8.71 1.69
C TRP A 77 4.98 -10.18 2.11
N LEU A 78 3.75 -10.73 2.14
CA LEU A 78 3.47 -12.10 2.55
C LEU A 78 2.35 -12.68 1.70
N ASP A 79 2.25 -14.01 1.64
CA ASP A 79 1.09 -14.70 1.07
C ASP A 79 -0.01 -14.78 2.13
N ALA A 80 -1.24 -14.40 1.78
CA ALA A 80 -2.41 -14.62 2.62
C ALA A 80 -3.11 -15.93 2.27
N VAL A 81 -3.25 -16.79 3.29
CA VAL A 81 -3.83 -18.13 3.16
C VAL A 81 -5.35 -18.12 3.34
N CYS A 82 -5.81 -17.55 4.45
CA CYS A 82 -7.22 -17.33 4.73
C CYS A 82 -7.37 -16.24 5.81
N GLN A 83 -8.58 -15.81 6.09
CA GLN A 83 -8.87 -14.84 7.15
C GLN A 83 -10.05 -15.24 8.02
N THR A 84 -10.07 -14.78 9.26
CA THR A 84 -11.15 -15.06 10.20
C THR A 84 -11.34 -13.91 11.19
N GLN A 85 -12.47 -13.90 11.88
CA GLN A 85 -12.69 -12.98 13.01
C GLN A 85 -11.97 -13.51 14.25
N GLY A 86 -11.23 -12.64 14.91
CA GLY A 86 -10.52 -12.93 16.15
C GLY A 86 -10.69 -11.81 17.16
N GLN A 87 -9.67 -11.63 18.00
CA GLN A 87 -9.68 -10.54 18.98
C GLN A 87 -9.77 -9.18 18.27
N TYR A 88 -10.64 -8.30 18.76
CA TYR A 88 -10.64 -6.89 18.33
C TYR A 88 -9.38 -6.18 18.83
N VAL A 89 -8.62 -5.62 17.89
CA VAL A 89 -7.44 -4.79 18.17
C VAL A 89 -7.81 -3.34 17.91
N ASN A 90 -7.41 -2.45 18.81
CA ASN A 90 -7.57 -1.01 18.65
C ASN A 90 -6.22 -0.33 18.84
N ASP A 91 -5.72 0.29 17.77
CA ASP A 91 -4.55 1.15 17.79
C ASP A 91 -5.03 2.62 17.81
N PRO A 92 -4.70 3.41 18.83
CA PRO A 92 -5.15 4.79 18.95
C PRO A 92 -4.80 5.68 17.74
N ALA A 93 -3.74 5.35 16.99
CA ALA A 93 -3.30 6.14 15.85
C ALA A 93 -3.97 5.73 14.52
N VAL A 94 -4.59 4.55 14.47
CA VAL A 94 -5.08 3.93 13.22
C VAL A 94 -6.58 3.62 13.26
N GLY A 95 -7.11 3.27 14.43
CA GLY A 95 -8.46 2.73 14.62
C GLY A 95 -8.43 1.27 15.07
N GLY A 96 -9.49 0.53 14.80
CA GLY A 96 -9.57 -0.87 15.23
C GLY A 96 -10.15 -1.82 14.21
N ASN A 97 -9.86 -3.11 14.39
CA ASN A 97 -10.23 -4.19 13.50
C ASN A 97 -10.23 -5.53 14.24
N ASN A 98 -11.23 -6.38 13.99
CA ASN A 98 -11.32 -7.75 14.52
C ASN A 98 -11.00 -8.83 13.49
N TRP A 99 -10.71 -8.48 12.24
CA TRP A 99 -10.29 -9.45 11.24
C TRP A 99 -8.79 -9.72 11.33
N TRP A 100 -8.43 -10.98 11.16
CA TRP A 100 -7.06 -11.47 11.16
C TRP A 100 -6.83 -12.32 9.91
N THR A 101 -5.66 -12.16 9.31
CA THR A 101 -5.24 -12.93 8.15
C THR A 101 -4.14 -13.90 8.56
N ALA A 102 -4.31 -15.17 8.20
CA ALA A 102 -3.28 -16.18 8.25
C ALA A 102 -2.32 -15.95 7.06
N VAL A 103 -1.03 -15.81 7.36
CA VAL A 103 0.01 -15.43 6.42
C VAL A 103 1.20 -16.40 6.47
N GLN A 104 1.90 -16.51 5.35
CA GLN A 104 3.19 -17.17 5.22
C GLN A 104 4.18 -16.33 4.43
N GLU A 105 5.46 -16.55 4.66
CA GLU A 105 6.53 -15.98 3.83
C GLU A 105 6.48 -16.56 2.41
N PHE A 106 6.83 -15.75 1.41
CA PHE A 106 6.86 -16.17 0.00
C PHE A 106 7.77 -17.40 -0.27
N ALA A 107 8.84 -17.56 0.51
CA ALA A 107 9.72 -18.73 0.43
C ALA A 107 9.16 -19.97 1.19
N GLY A 108 7.96 -19.87 1.74
CA GLY A 108 7.38 -20.80 2.68
C GLY A 108 7.81 -20.51 4.13
N SER A 109 6.85 -20.60 5.05
CA SER A 109 7.07 -20.56 6.50
C SER A 109 5.94 -21.29 7.23
N ASP A 110 6.07 -21.48 8.54
CA ASP A 110 4.91 -21.76 9.36
C ASP A 110 3.86 -20.64 9.23
N ILE A 111 2.59 -21.01 9.36
CA ILE A 111 1.48 -20.05 9.34
C ILE A 111 1.51 -19.19 10.59
N ALA A 112 1.41 -17.88 10.39
CA ALA A 112 1.20 -16.92 11.46
C ALA A 112 -0.01 -16.03 11.17
N TRP A 113 -0.49 -15.31 12.17
CA TRP A 113 -1.66 -14.46 12.11
C TRP A 113 -1.25 -13.00 12.31
N VAL A 114 -1.76 -12.12 11.47
CA VAL A 114 -1.61 -10.67 11.60
C VAL A 114 -3.00 -10.04 11.59
N ASN A 115 -3.24 -9.08 12.48
CA ASN A 115 -4.49 -8.33 12.48
C ASN A 115 -4.54 -7.42 11.25
N ASN A 116 -5.68 -7.41 10.56
CA ASN A 116 -5.87 -6.71 9.30
C ASN A 116 -5.72 -5.18 9.43
N LEU A 117 -5.78 -4.63 10.65
CA LEU A 117 -5.43 -3.22 10.92
C LEU A 117 -4.05 -2.86 10.37
N TYR A 118 -3.12 -3.81 10.33
CA TYR A 118 -1.74 -3.61 9.88
C TYR A 118 -1.48 -4.02 8.43
N ILE A 119 -2.51 -4.45 7.69
CA ILE A 119 -2.43 -4.90 6.29
C ILE A 119 -3.11 -3.86 5.39
N ARG A 120 -2.55 -3.60 4.20
CA ARG A 120 -3.25 -2.79 3.19
C ARG A 120 -4.39 -3.60 2.58
N GLY A 121 -5.59 -3.01 2.46
CA GLY A 121 -6.70 -3.65 1.74
C GLY A 121 -8.08 -3.52 2.38
N GLY A 122 -8.18 -2.91 3.57
CA GLY A 122 -9.46 -2.65 4.25
C GLY A 122 -9.61 -3.44 5.55
N VAL A 123 -10.84 -3.49 6.07
CA VAL A 123 -11.15 -4.20 7.33
C VAL A 123 -10.99 -5.72 7.16
N LYS A 124 -11.69 -6.28 6.18
CA LYS A 124 -11.51 -7.64 5.67
C LYS A 124 -10.80 -7.54 4.32
N ILE A 125 -9.75 -8.32 4.07
CA ILE A 125 -8.93 -8.17 2.86
C ILE A 125 -9.64 -8.81 1.68
N ALA A 126 -9.85 -8.06 0.60
CA ALA A 126 -10.45 -8.59 -0.62
C ALA A 126 -9.55 -9.65 -1.27
N GLY A 127 -10.14 -10.72 -1.81
CA GLY A 127 -9.41 -11.82 -2.45
C GLY A 127 -8.93 -12.92 -1.50
N VAL A 128 -8.80 -12.64 -0.20
CA VAL A 128 -8.45 -13.65 0.80
C VAL A 128 -9.71 -14.44 1.21
N PRO A 129 -9.74 -15.77 1.11
CA PRO A 129 -10.89 -16.58 1.50
C PRO A 129 -11.08 -16.62 3.02
N ASP A 130 -12.27 -16.99 3.49
CA ASP A 130 -12.51 -17.25 4.91
C ASP A 130 -11.88 -18.60 5.32
N CYS A 131 -11.38 -18.64 6.55
CA CYS A 131 -11.20 -19.88 7.31
C CYS A 131 -12.56 -20.24 7.97
#